data_AF-A0A7S0L775-F1
#
_entry.id   AF-A0A7S0L775-F1
#
_cell.length_a   1.000
_cell.length_b   1.000
_cell.length_c   1.000
_cell.angle_alpha   90.00
_cell.angle_beta   90.00
_cell.angle_gamma   90.00
#
_symmetry.space_group_name_H-M   'P 1'
#
loop_
_entity.id
_entity.type
_entity.pdbx_description
1 polymer ?
#
loop_
_entity_poly.entity_id
_entity_poly.type
_entity_poly.pdbx_seq_one_letter_code
_entity_poly.pdbx_strand_id
1 'polypeptide(L)'
;AADADEMEVIRRRSVGGVSSVTKAKISIDDLLSLECVTIAAPAPAELAGCKGISICHLLGKATAGIGVFAGDTVSEPVDYADLVHGMLILSGTDGQPLQTALGGPLRVVFPHGVALQEEGETGRMTPVDVRDLRVLTLTT
;
A
#
# COMPACT_ATOMS: atom_id res chain seq x y z
N ALA A 1 24.05 0.01 -0.87
CA ALA A 1 23.28 1.26 -0.94
C ALA A 1 22.52 1.23 -2.26
N ALA A 2 21.33 0.61 -2.27
CA ALA A 2 20.38 0.55 -3.39
C ALA A 2 19.25 -0.42 -2.99
N ASP A 3 18.33 -0.01 -2.12
CA ASP A 3 17.09 -0.76 -1.80
C ASP A 3 15.91 0.20 -1.50
N ALA A 4 16.09 1.51 -1.73
CA ALA A 4 15.05 2.51 -1.45
C ALA A 4 14.01 2.63 -2.59
N ASP A 5 14.31 2.07 -3.77
CA ASP A 5 13.52 2.25 -4.99
C ASP A 5 12.75 0.99 -5.41
N GLU A 6 12.56 0.03 -4.49
CA GLU A 6 11.84 -1.22 -4.75
C GLU A 6 10.83 -1.54 -3.63
N MET A 7 9.73 -2.17 -4.02
CA MET A 7 8.75 -2.78 -3.14
C MET A 7 8.73 -4.30 -3.31
N GLU A 8 8.71 -5.06 -2.23
CA GLU A 8 8.50 -6.51 -2.25
C GLU A 8 7.02 -6.86 -2.06
N VAL A 9 6.47 -7.65 -2.98
CA VAL A 9 5.14 -8.25 -2.85
C VAL A 9 5.30 -9.75 -2.57
N ILE A 10 4.89 -10.17 -1.38
CA ILE A 10 4.90 -11.55 -0.93
C ILE A 10 3.49 -12.10 -1.01
N ARG A 11 3.27 -13.15 -1.79
CA ARG A 11 1.98 -13.85 -1.87
C ARG A 11 2.11 -15.23 -1.24
N ARG A 12 1.30 -15.50 -0.22
CA ARG A 12 1.21 -16.79 0.47
C ARG A 12 -0.15 -17.39 0.16
N ARG A 13 -0.19 -18.60 -0.38
CA ARG A 13 -1.44 -19.27 -0.74
C ARG A 13 -1.52 -20.64 -0.09
N SER A 14 -2.66 -20.96 0.52
CA SER A 14 -2.95 -22.29 1.07
C SER A 14 -4.20 -22.90 0.43
N VAL A 15 -4.08 -24.07 -0.20
CA VAL A 15 -5.22 -24.79 -0.79
C VAL A 15 -5.12 -26.26 -0.44
N GLY A 16 -6.14 -26.79 0.24
CA GLY A 16 -6.21 -28.23 0.55
C GLY A 16 -5.02 -28.77 1.33
N GLY A 17 -4.40 -27.95 2.19
CA GLY A 17 -3.21 -28.32 2.98
C GLY A 17 -1.86 -28.10 2.26
N VAL A 18 -1.87 -27.68 1.00
CA VAL A 18 -0.65 -27.30 0.27
C VAL A 18 -0.42 -25.80 0.38
N SER A 19 0.73 -25.41 0.91
CA SER A 19 1.16 -24.01 0.98
C SER A 19 2.15 -23.67 -0.14
N SER A 20 2.02 -22.46 -0.69
CA SER A 20 2.96 -21.91 -1.65
C SER A 20 3.27 -20.46 -1.29
N VAL A 21 4.51 -20.03 -1.56
CA VAL A 21 4.96 -18.65 -1.34
C VAL A 21 5.62 -18.16 -2.62
N THR A 22 5.17 -17.02 -3.13
CA THR A 22 5.79 -16.30 -4.24
C THR A 22 6.24 -14.94 -3.75
N LYS A 23 7.42 -14.51 -4.19
CA LYS A 23 7.95 -13.17 -3.91
C LYS A 23 8.27 -12.48 -5.23
N ALA A 24 7.93 -11.21 -5.33
CA ALA A 24 8.29 -10.36 -6.45
C ALA A 24 8.80 -9.02 -5.91
N LYS A 25 9.91 -8.54 -6.47
CA LYS A 25 10.38 -7.16 -6.28
C LYS A 25 9.87 -6.35 -7.46
N ILE A 26 9.34 -5.17 -7.18
CA ILE A 26 8.80 -4.25 -8.17
C ILE A 26 9.49 -2.92 -7.95
N SER A 27 10.15 -2.39 -8.98
CA SER A 27 10.79 -1.08 -8.88
C SER A 27 9.74 0.03 -8.85
N ILE A 28 10.07 1.18 -8.26
CA ILE A 28 9.21 2.36 -8.30
C ILE A 28 8.94 2.80 -9.75
N ASP A 29 9.94 2.69 -10.63
CA ASP A 29 9.79 3.01 -12.06
C ASP A 29 8.75 2.08 -12.73
N ASP A 30 8.76 0.78 -12.42
CA ASP A 30 7.74 -0.15 -12.91
C ASP A 30 6.36 0.21 -12.38
N LEU A 31 6.26 0.62 -11.11
CA LEU A 31 4.98 1.08 -10.52
C LEU A 31 4.49 2.37 -11.19
N LEU A 32 5.38 3.31 -11.51
CA LEU A 32 5.07 4.55 -12.22
C LEU A 32 4.66 4.31 -13.68
N SER A 33 5.08 3.20 -14.27
CA SER A 33 4.65 2.78 -15.62
C SER A 33 3.20 2.27 -15.67
N LEU A 34 2.62 1.95 -14.52
CA LEU A 34 1.20 1.57 -14.40
C LEU A 34 0.30 2.80 -14.50
N GLU A 35 -0.99 2.56 -14.68
CA GLU A 35 -2.00 3.62 -14.74
C GLU A 35 -2.04 4.39 -13.40
N CYS A 36 -1.38 5.55 -13.39
CA CYS A 36 -1.35 6.44 -12.24
C CYS A 36 -2.59 7.35 -12.25
N VAL A 37 -3.23 7.45 -11.10
CA VAL A 37 -4.34 8.38 -10.86
C VAL A 37 -3.91 9.49 -9.92
N THR A 38 -4.47 10.68 -10.14
CA THR A 38 -4.30 11.80 -9.22
C THR A 38 -5.24 11.61 -8.03
N ILE A 39 -4.68 11.70 -6.83
CA ILE A 39 -5.43 11.60 -5.59
C ILE A 39 -6.33 12.83 -5.44
N ALA A 40 -7.63 12.61 -5.56
CA ALA A 40 -8.65 13.62 -5.36
C ALA A 40 -8.92 13.83 -3.86
N ALA A 41 -9.35 15.04 -3.49
CA ALA A 41 -9.91 15.27 -2.17
C ALA A 41 -11.27 14.54 -2.03
N PRO A 42 -11.61 13.95 -0.87
CA PRO A 42 -10.90 14.02 0.41
C PRO A 42 -10.00 12.79 0.66
N ALA A 43 -8.73 12.88 0.25
CA ALA A 43 -7.63 12.13 0.84
C ALA A 43 -7.00 12.99 1.97
N PRO A 44 -6.02 12.49 2.75
CA PRO A 44 -5.25 13.35 3.65
C PRO A 44 -4.83 14.61 2.90
N ALA A 45 -5.12 15.79 3.46
CA ALA A 45 -5.06 17.05 2.72
C ALA A 45 -3.68 17.30 2.11
N GLU A 46 -2.63 16.79 2.76
CA GLU A 46 -1.25 16.87 2.30
C GLU A 46 -0.94 16.00 1.06
N LEU A 47 -1.79 15.04 0.72
CA LEU A 47 -1.64 14.15 -0.44
C LEU A 47 -2.53 14.55 -1.62
N ALA A 48 -3.37 15.56 -1.47
CA ALA A 48 -4.21 16.04 -2.56
C ALA A 48 -3.36 16.44 -3.77
N GLY A 49 -3.65 15.87 -4.94
CA GLY A 49 -2.91 16.10 -6.17
C GLY A 49 -1.65 15.25 -6.36
N CYS A 50 -1.24 14.46 -5.35
CA CYS A 50 -0.20 13.45 -5.53
C CYS A 50 -0.66 12.37 -6.52
N LYS A 51 0.28 11.60 -7.07
CA LYS A 51 -0.05 10.48 -7.95
C LYS A 51 0.19 9.15 -7.26
N GLY A 52 -0.71 8.22 -7.53
CA GLY A 52 -0.60 6.86 -7.04
C GLY A 52 -1.28 5.88 -7.97
N ILE A 53 -1.12 4.60 -7.63
CA ILE A 53 -1.75 3.48 -8.32
C ILE A 53 -2.70 2.78 -7.37
N SER A 54 -3.69 2.08 -7.91
CA SER A 54 -4.52 1.19 -7.09
C SER A 54 -3.71 0.00 -6.58
N ILE A 55 -3.89 -0.36 -5.30
CA ILE A 55 -3.31 -1.59 -4.74
C ILE A 55 -3.79 -2.83 -5.50
N CYS A 56 -4.92 -2.77 -6.21
CA CYS A 56 -5.41 -3.86 -7.05
C CYS A 56 -4.37 -4.38 -8.05
N HIS A 57 -3.50 -3.51 -8.57
CA HIS A 57 -2.41 -3.93 -9.45
C HIS A 57 -1.43 -4.90 -8.77
N LEU A 58 -1.30 -4.81 -7.45
CA LEU A 58 -0.42 -5.65 -6.62
C LEU A 58 -1.12 -6.94 -6.14
N LEU A 59 -2.45 -6.97 -6.08
CA LEU A 59 -3.20 -8.14 -5.63
C LEU A 59 -3.16 -9.29 -6.65
N GLY A 60 -2.91 -9.00 -7.93
CA GLY A 60 -2.80 -10.00 -8.98
C GLY A 60 -4.12 -10.72 -9.23
N LYS A 61 -4.15 -12.05 -9.13
CA LYS A 61 -5.36 -12.87 -9.34
C LYS A 61 -6.10 -13.22 -8.04
N ALA A 62 -5.70 -12.65 -6.91
CA ALA A 62 -6.38 -12.91 -5.64
C ALA A 62 -7.80 -12.34 -5.67
N THR A 63 -8.75 -13.07 -5.11
CA THR A 63 -10.17 -12.69 -4.96
C THR A 63 -10.63 -12.67 -3.49
N ALA A 64 -9.72 -13.02 -2.58
CA ALA A 64 -9.90 -13.07 -1.13
C ALA A 64 -8.52 -13.05 -0.47
N GLY A 65 -8.48 -12.88 0.85
CA GLY A 65 -7.26 -12.93 1.63
C GLY A 65 -7.10 -11.76 2.59
N ILE A 66 -5.92 -11.68 3.19
CA ILE A 66 -5.56 -10.67 4.19
C ILE A 66 -4.20 -10.08 3.79
N GLY A 67 -4.11 -8.76 3.82
CA GLY A 67 -2.92 -7.98 3.49
C GLY A 67 -2.28 -7.38 4.72
N VAL A 68 -0.95 -7.41 4.77
CA VAL A 68 -0.15 -6.73 5.80
C VAL A 68 0.88 -5.87 5.09
N PHE A 69 0.90 -4.59 5.44
CA PHE A 69 1.86 -3.61 4.92
C PHE A 69 2.99 -3.45 5.92
N ALA A 70 4.22 -3.33 5.43
CA ALA A 70 5.38 -3.03 6.26
C ALA A 70 6.25 -1.94 5.60
N GLY A 71 6.56 -0.91 6.37
CA GLY A 71 7.46 0.20 6.07
C GLY A 71 8.06 0.71 7.37
N ASP A 72 7.89 2.01 7.65
CA ASP A 72 8.21 2.58 8.97
C ASP A 72 7.45 1.89 10.10
N THR A 73 6.23 1.45 9.81
CA THR A 73 5.35 0.69 10.71
C THR A 73 4.84 -0.56 10.00
N VAL A 74 4.35 -1.52 10.79
CA VAL A 74 3.62 -2.68 10.29
C VAL A 74 2.14 -2.46 10.56
N SER A 75 1.31 -2.58 9.54
CA SER A 75 -0.14 -2.44 9.70
C SER A 75 -0.73 -3.64 10.44
N GLU A 76 -1.89 -3.43 11.05
CA GLU A 76 -2.78 -4.56 11.34
C GLU A 76 -3.19 -5.27 10.04
N PRO A 77 -3.65 -6.53 10.12
CA PRO A 77 -4.10 -7.25 8.94
C PRO A 77 -5.35 -6.60 8.33
N VAL A 78 -5.31 -6.32 7.03
CA VAL A 78 -6.40 -5.67 6.28
C VAL A 78 -7.09 -6.71 5.40
N ASP A 79 -8.41 -6.82 5.53
CA ASP A 79 -9.20 -7.75 4.72
C ASP A 79 -9.20 -7.37 3.23
N TYR A 80 -9.30 -8.37 2.36
CA TYR A 80 -9.34 -8.17 0.91
C TYR A 80 -10.40 -7.16 0.47
N ALA A 81 -11.57 -7.15 1.13
CA ALA A 81 -12.65 -6.21 0.83
C ALA A 81 -12.23 -4.75 0.99
N ASP A 82 -11.30 -4.46 1.89
CA ASP A 82 -10.75 -3.13 2.10
C ASP A 82 -9.50 -2.89 1.23
N LEU A 83 -8.65 -3.91 1.05
CA LEU A 83 -7.42 -3.84 0.24
C LEU A 83 -7.67 -3.29 -1.17
N VAL A 84 -8.78 -3.68 -1.80
CA VAL A 84 -9.13 -3.24 -3.17
C VAL A 84 -9.36 -1.74 -3.29
N HIS A 85 -9.62 -1.05 -2.18
CA HIS A 85 -9.83 0.38 -2.14
C HIS A 85 -8.56 1.18 -1.84
N GLY A 86 -7.48 0.50 -1.44
CA GLY A 86 -6.24 1.18 -1.09
C GLY A 86 -5.49 1.72 -2.31
N MET A 87 -4.73 2.77 -2.06
CA MET A 87 -3.91 3.48 -3.04
C MET A 87 -2.46 3.48 -2.59
N LEU A 88 -1.54 3.20 -3.52
CA LEU A 88 -0.11 3.35 -3.32
C LEU A 88 0.36 4.66 -3.94
N ILE A 89 0.80 5.60 -3.11
CA ILE A 89 1.27 6.92 -3.53
C ILE A 89 2.75 6.82 -3.89
N LEU A 90 3.09 7.28 -5.10
CA LEU A 90 4.40 7.12 -5.72
C LEU A 90 5.11 8.45 -5.93
N SER A 91 4.35 9.52 -6.23
CA SER A 91 4.91 10.82 -6.60
C SER A 91 4.15 11.98 -5.97
N GLY A 92 4.85 13.09 -5.78
CA GLY A 92 4.26 14.38 -5.41
C GLY A 92 3.38 14.99 -6.50
N THR A 93 2.83 16.17 -6.20
CA THR A 93 1.99 16.97 -7.11
C THR A 93 2.76 17.51 -8.32
N ASP A 94 4.07 17.68 -8.18
CA ASP A 94 5.02 18.10 -9.21
C ASP A 94 5.49 16.93 -10.10
N GLY A 95 5.03 15.71 -9.82
CA GLY A 95 5.46 14.49 -10.50
C GLY A 95 6.87 14.03 -10.13
N GLN A 96 7.52 14.66 -9.14
CA GLN A 96 8.77 14.18 -8.57
C GLN A 96 8.51 13.02 -7.60
N PRO A 97 9.51 12.18 -7.29
CA PRO A 97 9.38 11.13 -6.29
C PRO A 97 8.75 11.64 -5.00
N LEU A 98 7.92 10.82 -4.36
CA LEU A 98 7.25 11.21 -3.13
C LEU A 98 8.29 11.63 -2.08
N GLN A 99 8.14 12.83 -1.54
CA GLN A 99 9.06 13.37 -0.56
C GLN A 99 8.95 12.61 0.77
N THR A 100 10.05 12.43 1.49
CA THR A 100 10.07 11.78 2.81
C THR A 100 9.12 12.45 3.81
N ALA A 101 8.95 13.77 3.74
CA ALA A 101 8.00 14.51 4.58
C ALA A 101 6.53 14.09 4.38
N LEU A 102 6.20 13.57 3.20
CA LEU A 102 4.88 13.03 2.85
C LEU A 102 4.79 11.50 3.03
N GLY A 103 5.84 10.87 3.57
CA GLY A 103 5.94 9.42 3.77
C GLY A 103 6.56 8.66 2.58
N GLY A 104 7.31 9.35 1.72
CA GLY A 104 8.01 8.75 0.58
C GLY A 104 9.17 7.82 0.96
N PRO A 105 9.65 7.01 0.00
CA PRO A 105 9.35 7.08 -1.43
C PRO A 105 8.04 6.38 -1.83
N LEU A 106 7.44 5.60 -0.93
CA LEU A 106 6.15 4.92 -1.13
C LEU A 106 5.29 5.07 0.12
N ARG A 107 4.01 5.42 -0.05
CA ARG A 107 3.03 5.48 1.05
C ARG A 107 1.74 4.80 0.65
N VAL A 108 1.17 3.99 1.53
CA VAL A 108 -0.18 3.44 1.32
C VAL A 108 -1.21 4.30 2.03
N VAL A 109 -2.33 4.56 1.37
CA VAL A 109 -3.48 5.24 1.96
C VAL A 109 -4.79 4.55 1.59
N PHE A 110 -5.74 4.61 2.51
CA PHE A 110 -7.10 4.11 2.29
C PHE A 110 -8.11 5.27 2.37
N PRO A 111 -9.24 5.17 1.64
CA PRO A 111 -10.35 6.10 1.80
C PRO A 111 -10.87 6.17 3.23
N HIS A 112 -11.54 7.27 3.58
CA HIS A 112 -12.19 7.40 4.88
C HIS A 112 -13.18 6.26 5.14
N GLY A 113 -13.09 5.67 6.34
CA GLY A 113 -13.98 4.59 6.76
C GLY A 113 -13.56 3.19 6.28
N VAL A 114 -12.42 3.06 5.60
CA VAL A 114 -11.89 1.81 5.05
C VAL A 114 -10.58 1.46 5.73
N ALA A 115 -10.33 0.16 5.98
CA ALA A 115 -9.11 -0.34 6.62
C ALA A 115 -8.79 0.43 7.91
N LEU A 116 -9.75 0.51 8.83
CA LEU A 116 -9.59 1.28 10.06
C LEU A 116 -8.80 0.50 11.12
N GLN A 117 -7.81 1.15 11.71
CA GLN A 117 -7.01 0.65 12.83
C GLN A 117 -7.09 1.61 14.02
N GLU A 118 -6.92 1.07 15.23
CA GLU A 118 -6.97 1.85 16.47
C GLU A 118 -5.65 2.63 16.67
N GLU A 119 -5.74 3.94 16.87
CA GLU A 119 -4.59 4.80 17.07
C GLU A 119 -4.20 4.88 18.56
N GLY A 120 -3.20 4.09 18.94
CA GLY A 120 -2.56 4.12 20.26
C GLY A 120 -3.55 3.93 21.41
N GLU A 121 -3.34 4.64 22.52
CA GLU A 121 -4.21 4.56 23.71
C GLU A 121 -5.49 5.41 23.60
N THR A 122 -5.64 6.18 22.51
CA THR A 122 -6.77 7.11 22.36
C THR A 122 -8.06 6.43 21.93
N GLY A 123 -7.99 5.19 21.42
CA GLY A 123 -9.14 4.46 20.88
C GLY A 123 -9.68 5.02 19.57
N ARG A 124 -8.98 5.96 18.94
CA ARG A 124 -9.46 6.60 17.71
C ARG A 124 -9.24 5.68 16.52
N MET A 125 -10.29 5.40 15.75
CA MET A 125 -10.18 4.65 14.50
C MET A 125 -9.66 5.56 13.38
N THR A 126 -8.55 5.18 12.75
CA THR A 126 -7.94 5.87 11.63
C THR A 126 -7.66 4.90 10.49
N PRO A 127 -7.76 5.32 9.21
CA PRO A 127 -7.37 4.45 8.10
C PRO A 127 -5.90 4.03 8.21
N VAL A 128 -5.58 2.82 7.72
CA VAL A 128 -4.20 2.36 7.59
C VAL A 128 -3.40 3.38 6.76
N ASP A 129 -2.29 3.82 7.34
CA ASP A 129 -1.35 4.76 6.75
C ASP A 129 0.07 4.25 7.05
N VAL A 130 0.68 3.58 6.07
CA VAL A 130 2.06 3.08 6.17
C VAL A 130 2.95 3.91 5.26
N ARG A 131 3.90 4.59 5.89
CA ARG A 131 4.93 5.41 5.25
C ARG A 131 6.18 4.59 5.01
N ASP A 132 7.00 5.05 4.08
CA ASP A 132 8.21 4.35 3.66
C ASP A 132 7.94 2.88 3.32
N LEU A 133 6.82 2.60 2.65
CA LEU A 133 6.36 1.25 2.38
C LEU A 133 7.44 0.47 1.62
N ARG A 134 7.73 -0.74 2.10
CA ARG A 134 8.69 -1.66 1.48
C ARG A 134 8.10 -3.00 1.13
N VAL A 135 7.12 -3.48 1.90
CA VAL A 135 6.59 -4.83 1.72
C VAL A 135 5.07 -4.83 1.81
N LEU A 136 4.43 -5.56 0.88
CA LEU A 136 3.06 -6.03 1.00
C LEU A 136 3.07 -7.55 1.08
N THR A 137 2.56 -8.11 2.17
CA THR A 137 2.30 -9.54 2.27
C THR A 137 0.80 -9.81 2.11
N LEU A 138 0.43 -10.60 1.10
CA LEU A 138 -0.92 -11.08 0.88
C LEU A 138 -1.02 -12.57 1.21
N THR A 139 -1.95 -12.95 2.09
CA THR A 139 -2.23 -14.34 2.44
C THR A 139 -3.62 -14.73 1.98
N THR A 140 -3.73 -15.78 1.16
CA THR A 140 -4.98 -16.26 0.53
C THR A 140 -5.24 -17.74 0.79
#